data_AF-A0A1M6UU33-F1
#
_entry.id   AF-A0A1M6UU33-F1
#
_cell.length_a   1.000
_cell.length_b   1.000
_cell.length_c   1.000
_cell.angle_alpha   90.00
_cell.angle_beta   90.00
_cell.angle_gamma   90.00
#
_symmetry.space_group_name_H-M   'P 1'
#
loop_
_entity.id
_entity.type
_entity.pdbx_description
1 polymer ?
#
loop_
_entity_poly.entity_id
_entity_poly.type
_entity_poly.pdbx_seq_one_letter_code
_entity_poly.pdbx_strand_id
1 'polypeptide(L)'
;MTFRVDIEFRQSDKGGSGIVVYHGEDIGYHTGDLGNMGFGINMGNNAKSVGAGRQFSSTDFWVSQLADSPKNIIKKEELLMITKQSNNIIPVIHRLVTDEFGENYWLNGCAKYVMECLGESDYDYWFFAGLTGDIFTQHYTYTKSSDDALSSYMMEENPTRFIEDIYARCGYAATYVSNPDIRKNTEMYLQTLIAYIDKEIPVIKWGNPEGVFVGYEDYGKVLLYITGNSNQPERLALEKAIQGEALSGWIFVGEKRESRSLAQLYCEAICEIPQHLSVKTDTYCFGAEAFRLWARDIENGKFDGMTVEEFDTWAYYTNYVCVLATNGSCCYGFLDKAKELNSDFIFIDEVKKLYTRTGQIWNNDNGNDLEALGGGFNVTLEVLQNKEKRAKIIAKIRECGDCIDKIVEVIEKFTTK
;
A
#
# COMPACT_ATOMS: atom_id res chain seq x y z
N MET A 1 -18.48 33.54 -2.67
CA MET A 1 -17.90 34.25 -3.82
C MET A 1 -16.40 34.09 -3.75
N THR A 2 -15.85 33.31 -4.67
CA THR A 2 -14.40 33.11 -4.78
C THR A 2 -13.87 34.23 -5.67
N PHE A 3 -12.94 35.04 -5.17
CA PHE A 3 -12.28 36.06 -5.96
C PHE A 3 -10.81 35.68 -6.19
N ARG A 4 -10.31 36.01 -7.37
CA ARG A 4 -8.92 35.79 -7.76
C ARG A 4 -8.15 37.09 -7.55
N VAL A 5 -6.95 36.98 -6.97
CA VAL A 5 -6.00 38.09 -6.82
C VAL A 5 -4.73 37.68 -7.55
N ASP A 6 -4.38 38.43 -8.59
CA ASP A 6 -3.10 38.27 -9.29
C ASP A 6 -2.12 39.34 -8.77
N ILE A 7 -0.95 38.90 -8.32
CA ILE A 7 0.12 39.75 -7.76
C ILE A 7 1.33 39.67 -8.68
N GLU A 8 1.79 40.83 -9.17
CA GLU A 8 2.99 40.93 -9.99
C GLU A 8 4.06 41.76 -9.27
N PHE A 9 5.30 41.25 -9.25
CA PHE A 9 6.46 41.96 -8.73
C PHE A 9 7.24 42.55 -9.90
N ARG A 10 7.38 43.88 -9.94
CA ARG A 10 8.21 44.56 -10.93
C ARG A 10 9.42 45.19 -10.28
N GLN A 11 10.58 44.85 -10.81
CA GLN A 11 11.83 45.49 -10.50
C GLN A 11 12.20 46.38 -11.69
N SER A 12 12.29 47.68 -11.47
CA SER A 12 12.77 48.59 -12.52
C SER A 12 14.30 48.69 -12.47
N ASP A 13 14.92 48.78 -13.64
CA ASP A 13 16.38 48.95 -13.79
C ASP A 13 16.92 50.25 -13.18
N LYS A 14 16.03 51.13 -12.68
CA LYS A 14 16.34 52.39 -12.01
C LYS A 14 16.17 52.33 -10.48
N GLY A 15 16.09 51.13 -9.89
CA GLY A 15 16.17 50.92 -8.45
C GLY A 15 14.89 51.16 -7.65
N GLY A 16 13.74 51.29 -8.33
CA GLY A 16 12.43 51.24 -7.68
C GLY A 16 11.83 49.84 -7.77
N SER A 17 11.53 49.23 -6.63
CA SER A 17 10.73 48.00 -6.52
C SER A 17 9.30 48.38 -6.15
N GLY A 18 8.32 47.87 -6.89
CA GLY A 18 6.91 48.09 -6.61
C GLY A 18 6.12 46.80 -6.73
N ILE A 19 5.13 46.64 -5.88
CA ILE A 19 4.09 45.62 -6.01
C ILE A 19 2.93 46.26 -6.78
N VAL A 20 2.27 45.54 -7.68
CA VAL A 20 1.01 45.97 -8.33
C VAL A 20 -0.02 44.87 -8.10
N VAL A 21 -1.20 45.22 -7.57
CA VAL A 21 -2.30 44.27 -7.31
C VAL A 21 -3.52 44.71 -8.10
N TYR A 22 -4.05 43.80 -8.91
CA TYR A 22 -5.23 44.03 -9.75
C TYR A 22 -6.47 43.37 -9.15
N HIS A 23 -7.64 43.99 -9.37
CA HIS A 23 -8.95 43.38 -9.09
C HIS A 23 -9.90 43.62 -10.28
N GLY A 24 -10.58 42.58 -10.77
CA GLY A 24 -11.55 42.69 -11.85
C GLY A 24 -12.15 41.33 -12.23
N GLU A 25 -13.38 41.35 -12.77
CA GLU A 25 -14.07 40.14 -13.26
C GLU A 25 -13.77 39.84 -14.74
N ASP A 26 -13.10 40.75 -15.45
CA ASP A 26 -12.77 40.59 -16.87
C ASP A 26 -11.46 39.83 -17.09
N ILE A 27 -11.51 38.83 -17.99
CA ILE A 27 -10.38 37.99 -18.36
C ILE A 27 -9.68 38.61 -19.57
N GLY A 28 -8.80 39.58 -19.34
CA GLY A 28 -8.02 40.26 -20.38
C GLY A 28 -6.84 41.05 -19.83
N TYR A 29 -5.66 40.89 -20.43
CA TYR A 29 -4.44 41.59 -20.04
C TYR A 29 -4.46 43.04 -20.55
N HIS A 30 -4.44 44.01 -19.63
CA HIS A 30 -4.38 45.43 -19.97
C HIS A 30 -3.02 46.03 -19.57
N THR A 31 -2.17 46.34 -20.55
CA THR A 31 -0.98 47.18 -20.31
C THR A 31 -1.35 48.64 -20.52
N GLY A 32 -1.65 49.35 -19.42
CA GLY A 32 -1.74 50.81 -19.40
C GLY A 32 -0.44 51.42 -18.89
N ASP A 33 0.10 52.40 -19.63
CA ASP A 33 1.24 53.20 -19.22
C ASP A 33 0.81 54.16 -18.08
N LEU A 34 0.94 53.71 -16.83
CA LEU A 34 0.67 54.51 -15.65
C LEU A 34 1.99 55.06 -15.12
N GLY A 35 2.35 56.24 -15.62
CA GLY A 35 3.44 57.03 -15.06
C GLY A 35 3.23 57.28 -13.57
N ASN A 36 4.30 57.07 -12.80
CA ASN A 36 4.54 57.53 -11.43
C ASN A 36 3.29 57.80 -10.58
N MET A 37 2.59 56.80 -10.07
CA MET A 37 1.81 56.94 -8.81
C MET A 37 1.75 55.64 -8.02
N GLY A 38 1.90 55.79 -6.70
CA GLY A 38 2.04 54.74 -5.71
C GLY A 38 0.77 53.95 -5.40
N PHE A 39 0.95 53.00 -4.50
CA PHE A 39 0.04 51.90 -4.18
C PHE A 39 -1.08 52.32 -3.21
N GLY A 40 -2.28 51.72 -3.36
CA GLY A 40 -3.36 51.79 -2.37
C GLY A 40 -4.36 50.64 -2.55
N ILE A 41 -4.70 49.95 -1.45
CA ILE A 41 -5.74 48.91 -1.43
C ILE A 41 -7.06 49.57 -1.01
N ASN A 42 -8.07 49.55 -1.88
CA ASN A 42 -9.43 49.95 -1.52
C ASN A 42 -10.21 48.74 -1.01
N MET A 43 -10.40 48.64 0.30
CA MET A 43 -11.25 47.62 0.94
C MET A 43 -12.60 48.24 1.33
N GLY A 44 -13.50 48.43 0.37
CA GLY A 44 -14.84 48.93 0.66
C GLY A 44 -15.65 49.34 -0.56
N ASN A 45 -16.63 48.51 -0.90
CA ASN A 45 -17.58 48.61 -2.00
C ASN A 45 -18.25 50.01 -2.17
N ASN A 46 -17.76 50.85 -3.10
CA ASN A 46 -18.51 51.80 -3.96
C ASN A 46 -17.54 52.69 -4.75
N ALA A 47 -17.71 52.84 -6.06
CA ALA A 47 -16.83 53.64 -6.94
C ALA A 47 -16.97 55.18 -6.78
N LYS A 48 -17.36 55.71 -5.62
CA LYS A 48 -17.64 57.16 -5.44
C LYS A 48 -17.10 57.85 -4.19
N SER A 49 -16.13 57.29 -3.48
CA SER A 49 -15.52 58.01 -2.35
C SER A 49 -14.00 57.94 -2.39
N VAL A 50 -13.40 58.92 -3.06
CA VAL A 50 -11.99 59.28 -2.95
C VAL A 50 -11.85 60.09 -1.66
N GLY A 51 -11.31 59.50 -0.59
CA GLY A 51 -11.03 60.30 0.61
C GLY A 51 -10.89 59.54 1.93
N ALA A 52 -10.14 58.45 1.99
CA ALA A 52 -9.66 57.89 3.27
C ALA A 52 -8.49 56.91 3.07
N GLY A 53 -7.35 57.39 2.56
CA GLY A 53 -6.10 56.63 2.56
C GLY A 53 -5.13 57.25 3.56
N ARG A 54 -4.62 56.47 4.53
CA ARG A 54 -3.45 56.88 5.33
C ARG A 54 -2.17 56.67 4.54
N GLN A 55 -1.29 57.65 4.57
CA GLN A 55 0.02 57.62 3.92
C GLN A 55 1.05 57.02 4.90
N PHE A 56 1.71 55.93 4.52
CA PHE A 56 2.88 55.39 5.22
C PHE A 56 4.14 55.78 4.44
N SER A 57 5.22 56.08 5.16
CA SER A 57 6.47 56.58 4.55
C SER A 57 7.55 55.51 4.60
N SER A 58 8.55 55.61 3.71
CA SER A 58 9.64 54.63 3.58
C SER A 58 10.51 54.44 4.84
N THR A 59 10.32 55.24 5.88
CA THR A 59 10.97 55.08 7.20
C THR A 59 10.30 54.04 8.10
N ASP A 60 9.15 53.49 7.71
CA ASP A 60 8.38 52.55 8.54
C ASP A 60 8.79 51.07 8.36
N PHE A 61 9.82 50.80 7.54
CA PHE A 61 10.33 49.45 7.26
C PHE A 61 11.85 49.36 7.48
N TRP A 62 12.28 48.46 8.36
CA TRP A 62 13.69 48.09 8.52
C TRP A 62 13.99 46.85 7.68
N VAL A 63 14.85 46.97 6.68
CA VAL A 63 15.47 45.85 5.98
C VAL A 63 16.90 45.71 6.50
N SER A 64 17.19 44.65 7.27
CA SER A 64 18.54 44.37 7.73
C SER A 64 19.40 43.85 6.57
N GLN A 65 20.39 44.63 6.16
CA GLN A 65 21.42 44.20 5.21
C GLN A 65 22.29 43.11 5.84
N LEU A 66 22.33 41.92 5.22
CA LEU A 66 23.42 40.97 5.39
C LEU A 66 24.46 41.20 4.29
N ALA A 67 25.71 41.08 4.72
CA ALA A 67 26.96 41.49 4.10
C ALA A 67 27.15 41.16 2.61
N ASP A 68 27.88 42.05 1.93
CA ASP A 68 28.47 41.86 0.60
C ASP A 68 29.07 40.47 0.42
N SER A 69 28.73 39.83 -0.70
CA SER A 69 29.44 38.67 -1.26
C SER A 69 29.49 38.81 -2.78
N PRO A 70 30.59 38.40 -3.43
CA PRO A 70 30.96 38.87 -4.76
C PRO A 70 30.02 38.35 -5.87
N LYS A 71 29.92 39.14 -6.94
CA LYS A 71 29.12 38.88 -8.15
C LYS A 71 29.38 37.46 -8.69
N ASN A 72 28.45 36.54 -8.42
CA ASN A 72 28.36 35.28 -9.14
C ASN A 72 27.72 35.53 -10.51
N ILE A 73 28.52 35.36 -11.56
CA ILE A 73 28.02 35.25 -12.93
C ILE A 73 27.33 33.88 -13.02
N ILE A 74 26.01 33.86 -12.92
CA ILE A 74 25.21 32.65 -13.10
C ILE A 74 25.27 32.27 -14.59
N LYS A 75 25.87 31.11 -14.90
CA LYS A 75 25.83 30.53 -16.24
C LYS A 75 24.38 30.15 -16.56
N LYS A 76 24.01 30.33 -17.83
CA LYS A 76 22.65 30.18 -18.40
C LYS A 76 22.06 28.75 -18.33
N GLU A 77 22.63 27.84 -17.55
CA GLU A 77 22.28 26.42 -17.52
C GLU A 77 21.65 25.94 -16.20
N GLU A 78 21.40 26.81 -15.22
CA GLU A 78 20.72 26.43 -13.96
C GLU A 78 19.53 27.36 -13.62
N LEU A 79 18.62 27.52 -14.56
CA LEU A 79 17.24 27.93 -14.29
C LEU A 79 16.34 26.76 -14.71
N LEU A 80 16.31 25.71 -13.89
CA LEU A 80 15.24 24.73 -13.92
C LEU A 80 13.95 25.45 -13.50
N MET A 81 13.30 26.10 -14.45
CA MET A 81 11.89 26.44 -14.32
C MET A 81 11.16 25.10 -14.21
N ILE A 82 10.76 24.72 -13.00
CA ILE A 82 9.86 23.60 -12.77
C ILE A 82 8.50 24.04 -13.32
N THR A 83 8.32 23.98 -14.64
CA THR A 83 6.99 24.05 -15.25
C THR A 83 6.24 22.82 -14.75
N LYS A 84 5.27 23.04 -13.87
CA LYS A 84 4.40 21.99 -13.34
C LYS A 84 3.84 21.18 -14.51
N GLN A 85 4.24 19.91 -14.62
CA GLN A 85 3.80 19.07 -15.71
C GLN A 85 2.31 18.80 -15.54
N SER A 86 1.53 18.95 -16.61
CA SER A 86 0.08 18.69 -16.56
C SER A 86 -0.22 17.20 -16.51
N ASN A 87 0.67 16.36 -17.06
CA ASN A 87 0.52 14.92 -17.10
C ASN A 87 1.89 14.29 -16.92
N ASN A 88 1.96 13.17 -16.21
CA ASN A 88 3.17 12.36 -16.10
C ASN A 88 2.80 10.89 -15.84
N ILE A 89 3.70 9.98 -16.21
CA ILE A 89 3.59 8.55 -15.95
C ILE A 89 4.99 7.98 -15.74
N ILE A 90 5.13 7.09 -14.77
CA ILE A 90 6.37 6.39 -14.48
C ILE A 90 6.76 5.51 -15.69
N PRO A 91 8.05 5.44 -16.05
CA PRO A 91 8.49 4.72 -17.25
C PRO A 91 8.31 3.20 -17.17
N VAL A 92 8.45 2.62 -15.97
CA VAL A 92 8.33 1.17 -15.74
C VAL A 92 6.87 0.86 -15.45
N ILE A 93 6.18 0.18 -16.36
CA ILE A 93 4.76 -0.22 -16.21
C ILE A 93 4.64 -1.73 -16.42
N HIS A 94 4.20 -2.44 -15.39
CA HIS A 94 3.94 -3.89 -15.44
C HIS A 94 2.87 -4.29 -14.41
N ARG A 95 2.53 -5.59 -14.43
CA ARG A 95 1.61 -6.21 -13.49
C ARG A 95 2.16 -6.18 -12.07
N LEU A 96 1.29 -6.03 -11.06
CA LEU A 96 1.71 -6.09 -9.66
C LEU A 96 1.87 -7.52 -9.17
N VAL A 97 0.95 -8.37 -9.62
CA VAL A 97 0.89 -9.79 -9.29
C VAL A 97 0.54 -10.60 -10.52
N THR A 98 0.89 -11.88 -10.48
CA THR A 98 0.51 -12.92 -11.42
C THR A 98 -0.18 -14.06 -10.67
N ASP A 99 -1.50 -13.99 -10.56
CA ASP A 99 -2.33 -14.93 -9.78
C ASP A 99 -2.04 -16.40 -10.18
N GLU A 100 -1.77 -16.66 -11.46
CA GLU A 100 -1.46 -18.00 -11.98
C GLU A 100 -0.14 -18.58 -11.45
N PHE A 101 0.73 -17.73 -10.88
CA PHE A 101 1.98 -18.12 -10.23
C PHE A 101 1.89 -18.09 -8.70
N GLY A 102 0.68 -17.90 -8.14
CA GLY A 102 0.43 -17.87 -6.71
C GLY A 102 0.85 -16.57 -6.03
N GLU A 103 0.97 -15.47 -6.78
CA GLU A 103 1.16 -14.13 -6.24
C GLU A 103 -0.19 -13.55 -5.77
N ASN A 104 -0.77 -14.07 -4.68
CA ASN A 104 -2.14 -13.73 -4.27
C ASN A 104 -2.29 -12.55 -3.29
N TYR A 105 -1.18 -11.98 -2.82
CA TYR A 105 -1.15 -10.87 -1.87
C TYR A 105 -0.83 -9.53 -2.53
N TRP A 106 -1.85 -8.68 -2.68
CA TRP A 106 -1.72 -7.42 -3.43
C TRP A 106 -0.75 -6.42 -2.80
N LEU A 107 -0.75 -6.29 -1.46
CA LEU A 107 0.17 -5.38 -0.77
C LEU A 107 1.62 -5.71 -1.11
N ASN A 108 1.96 -7.00 -1.19
CA ASN A 108 3.32 -7.47 -1.44
C ASN A 108 3.76 -7.15 -2.88
N GLY A 109 2.85 -7.30 -3.85
CA GLY A 109 3.09 -6.85 -5.24
C GLY A 109 3.25 -5.34 -5.36
N CYS A 110 2.44 -4.56 -4.63
CA CYS A 110 2.57 -3.11 -4.56
C CYS A 110 3.91 -2.69 -3.94
N ALA A 111 4.30 -3.30 -2.83
CA ALA A 111 5.52 -3.00 -2.11
C ALA A 111 6.76 -3.34 -2.94
N LYS A 112 6.79 -4.51 -3.59
CA LYS A 112 7.82 -4.89 -4.58
C LYS A 112 8.00 -3.79 -5.62
N TYR A 113 6.91 -3.36 -6.24
CA TYR A 113 7.00 -2.40 -7.34
C TYR A 113 7.54 -1.05 -6.89
N VAL A 114 7.17 -0.57 -5.69
CA VAL A 114 7.78 0.62 -5.11
C VAL A 114 9.29 0.43 -4.91
N MET A 115 9.72 -0.71 -4.36
CA MET A 115 11.14 -0.98 -4.14
C MET A 115 11.93 -1.14 -5.44
N GLU A 116 11.34 -1.72 -6.48
CA GLU A 116 11.91 -1.78 -7.82
C GLU A 116 12.18 -0.38 -8.40
N CYS A 117 11.20 0.53 -8.30
CA CYS A 117 11.37 1.93 -8.70
C CYS A 117 12.42 2.68 -7.88
N LEU A 118 12.68 2.26 -6.64
CA LEU A 118 13.75 2.78 -5.79
C LEU A 118 15.12 2.14 -6.07
N GLY A 119 15.19 1.19 -7.01
CA GLY A 119 16.43 0.49 -7.39
C GLY A 119 16.80 -0.69 -6.47
N GLU A 120 15.87 -1.17 -5.65
CA GLU A 120 16.08 -2.25 -4.66
C GLU A 120 15.47 -3.57 -5.17
N SER A 121 16.08 -4.15 -6.22
CA SER A 121 15.54 -5.36 -6.87
C SER A 121 15.52 -6.61 -6.00
N ASP A 122 16.27 -6.64 -4.90
CA ASP A 122 16.30 -7.76 -3.96
C ASP A 122 15.03 -7.83 -3.09
N TYR A 123 14.27 -6.73 -2.98
CA TYR A 123 12.99 -6.70 -2.28
C TYR A 123 11.85 -7.06 -3.24
N ASP A 124 11.87 -8.30 -3.69
CA ASP A 124 10.89 -8.85 -4.61
C ASP A 124 9.55 -9.23 -3.93
N TYR A 125 8.64 -9.83 -4.71
CA TYR A 125 7.33 -10.24 -4.22
C TYR A 125 7.44 -11.24 -3.06
N TRP A 126 8.30 -12.24 -3.23
CA TRP A 126 8.46 -13.32 -2.26
C TRP A 126 9.13 -12.82 -1.00
N PHE A 127 10.07 -11.87 -1.11
CA PHE A 127 10.64 -11.15 0.01
C PHE A 127 9.53 -10.52 0.86
N PHE A 128 8.64 -9.72 0.27
CA PHE A 128 7.55 -9.10 1.03
C PHE A 128 6.55 -10.12 1.57
N ALA A 129 6.17 -11.14 0.79
CA ALA A 129 5.25 -12.17 1.25
C ALA A 129 5.78 -12.98 2.45
N GLY A 130 7.10 -13.17 2.54
CA GLY A 130 7.73 -13.76 3.72
C GLY A 130 7.98 -12.76 4.85
N LEU A 131 8.34 -11.51 4.54
CA LEU A 131 8.57 -10.44 5.52
C LEU A 131 7.30 -10.08 6.30
N THR A 132 6.14 -10.03 5.62
CA THR A 132 4.84 -9.80 6.24
C THR A 132 4.30 -11.05 6.93
N GLY A 133 4.79 -12.23 6.55
CA GLY A 133 4.29 -13.52 7.04
C GLY A 133 3.05 -14.04 6.29
N ASP A 134 2.59 -13.35 5.25
CA ASP A 134 1.40 -13.72 4.48
C ASP A 134 1.50 -15.14 3.92
N ILE A 135 2.64 -15.48 3.31
CA ILE A 135 2.86 -16.76 2.64
C ILE A 135 2.98 -17.96 3.60
N PHE A 136 3.04 -17.70 4.90
CA PHE A 136 3.18 -18.73 5.94
C PHE A 136 1.89 -18.96 6.71
N THR A 137 0.96 -18.00 6.67
CA THR A 137 -0.11 -17.89 7.65
C THR A 137 -1.45 -18.33 7.08
N GLN A 138 -1.99 -19.44 7.60
CA GLN A 138 -3.42 -19.74 7.43
C GLN A 138 -4.23 -18.86 8.36
N HIS A 139 -5.40 -18.41 7.92
CA HIS A 139 -6.34 -17.67 8.75
C HIS A 139 -7.69 -18.36 8.87
N TYR A 140 -8.41 -17.97 9.94
CA TYR A 140 -9.83 -18.26 10.13
C TYR A 140 -10.47 -17.08 10.84
N THR A 141 -11.58 -16.58 10.30
CA THR A 141 -12.32 -15.47 10.89
C THR A 141 -13.60 -15.96 11.57
N TYR A 142 -13.91 -15.42 12.75
CA TYR A 142 -15.18 -15.62 13.45
C TYR A 142 -16.28 -14.70 12.92
N THR A 143 -15.89 -13.66 12.18
CA THR A 143 -16.80 -12.72 11.51
C THR A 143 -16.90 -13.09 10.04
N LYS A 144 -17.92 -12.60 9.33
CA LYS A 144 -17.98 -12.74 7.87
C LYS A 144 -17.00 -11.74 7.23
N SER A 145 -15.69 -11.98 7.37
CA SER A 145 -14.64 -11.26 6.63
C SER A 145 -14.19 -12.09 5.42
N SER A 146 -13.80 -11.39 4.36
CA SER A 146 -13.20 -11.96 3.14
C SER A 146 -11.69 -11.75 3.05
N ASP A 147 -11.04 -11.27 4.11
CA ASP A 147 -9.58 -11.11 4.15
C ASP A 147 -8.88 -12.46 3.97
N ASP A 148 -7.78 -12.46 3.24
CA ASP A 148 -7.02 -13.65 2.82
C ASP A 148 -5.52 -13.59 3.17
N ALA A 149 -5.09 -12.54 3.86
CA ALA A 149 -3.68 -12.30 4.18
C ALA A 149 -3.52 -11.77 5.61
N LEU A 150 -2.40 -12.10 6.27
CA LEU A 150 -2.06 -11.56 7.58
C LEU A 150 -1.99 -10.03 7.51
N SER A 151 -1.39 -9.51 6.44
CA SER A 151 -1.28 -8.08 6.18
C SER A 151 -2.63 -7.37 6.12
N SER A 152 -3.68 -8.01 5.60
CA SER A 152 -5.04 -7.45 5.59
C SER A 152 -5.56 -7.21 7.01
N TYR A 153 -5.45 -8.21 7.91
CA TYR A 153 -5.86 -8.05 9.31
C TYR A 153 -5.04 -6.98 10.04
N MET A 154 -3.73 -6.92 9.81
CA MET A 154 -2.88 -5.91 10.45
C MET A 154 -3.19 -4.49 9.97
N MET A 155 -3.57 -4.34 8.70
CA MET A 155 -4.03 -3.08 8.14
C MET A 155 -5.38 -2.64 8.69
N GLU A 156 -6.25 -3.57 9.11
CA GLU A 156 -7.49 -3.22 9.81
C GLU A 156 -7.23 -2.75 11.25
N GLU A 157 -6.27 -3.37 11.94
CA GLU A 157 -5.99 -3.06 13.35
C GLU A 157 -5.18 -1.77 13.54
N ASN A 158 -4.06 -1.62 12.83
CA ASN A 158 -3.18 -0.48 12.97
C ASN A 158 -2.36 -0.24 11.68
N PRO A 159 -2.98 0.34 10.64
CA PRO A 159 -2.35 0.49 9.33
C PRO A 159 -1.10 1.37 9.38
N THR A 160 -1.10 2.44 10.19
CA THR A 160 0.06 3.32 10.35
C THR A 160 1.27 2.56 10.88
N ARG A 161 1.12 1.87 12.01
CA ARG A 161 2.23 1.13 12.61
C ARG A 161 2.70 0.01 11.70
N PHE A 162 1.77 -0.76 11.12
CA PHE A 162 2.11 -1.90 10.29
C PHE A 162 2.95 -1.50 9.06
N ILE A 163 2.52 -0.45 8.34
CA ILE A 163 3.26 0.04 7.17
C ILE A 163 4.61 0.65 7.55
N GLU A 164 4.66 1.43 8.64
CA GLU A 164 5.92 1.99 9.13
C GLU A 164 6.91 0.89 9.52
N ASP A 165 6.44 -0.15 10.22
CA ASP A 165 7.27 -1.27 10.65
C ASP A 165 7.80 -2.07 9.43
N ILE A 166 6.98 -2.37 8.42
CA ILE A 166 7.42 -3.08 7.20
C ILE A 166 8.57 -2.34 6.50
N TYR A 167 8.37 -1.05 6.19
CA TYR A 167 9.38 -0.31 5.45
C TYR A 167 10.60 0.03 6.30
N ALA A 168 10.43 0.22 7.61
CA ALA A 168 11.56 0.36 8.54
C ALA A 168 12.44 -0.89 8.52
N ARG A 169 11.86 -2.09 8.42
CA ARG A 169 12.64 -3.33 8.26
C ARG A 169 13.43 -3.36 6.96
N CYS A 170 12.99 -2.69 5.90
CA CYS A 170 13.76 -2.52 4.67
C CYS A 170 14.80 -1.38 4.73
N GLY A 171 14.85 -0.65 5.86
CA GLY A 171 15.73 0.52 6.04
C GLY A 171 15.13 1.84 5.53
N TYR A 172 13.83 1.91 5.29
CA TYR A 172 13.12 3.07 4.74
C TYR A 172 12.14 3.69 5.75
N ALA A 173 11.91 4.99 5.62
CA ALA A 173 10.72 5.60 6.21
C ALA A 173 9.48 5.21 5.38
N ALA A 174 8.30 5.21 5.99
CA ALA A 174 7.04 5.23 5.26
C ALA A 174 5.98 6.01 6.03
N THR A 175 4.90 6.35 5.36
CA THR A 175 3.73 6.98 5.97
C THR A 175 2.47 6.46 5.30
N TYR A 176 1.58 5.92 6.11
CA TYR A 176 0.20 5.65 5.72
C TYR A 176 -0.68 6.85 6.03
N VAL A 177 -1.53 7.22 5.08
CA VAL A 177 -2.49 8.33 5.21
C VAL A 177 -3.89 7.82 4.90
N SER A 178 -4.79 7.94 5.86
CA SER A 178 -6.18 7.50 5.71
C SER A 178 -6.96 8.36 4.71
N ASN A 179 -7.96 7.79 4.04
CA ASN A 179 -8.88 8.54 3.18
C ASN A 179 -9.58 9.71 3.90
N PRO A 180 -10.03 9.60 5.16
CA PRO A 180 -10.48 10.75 5.95
C PRO A 180 -9.46 11.90 6.00
N ASP A 181 -8.18 11.62 6.23
CA ASP A 181 -7.13 12.64 6.30
C ASP A 181 -6.78 13.21 4.93
N ILE A 182 -6.78 12.36 3.90
CA ILE A 182 -6.63 12.78 2.50
C ILE A 182 -7.73 13.78 2.14
N ARG A 183 -9.00 13.45 2.38
CA ARG A 183 -10.14 14.34 2.10
C ARG A 183 -10.08 15.67 2.85
N LYS A 184 -9.50 15.67 4.05
CA LYS A 184 -9.34 16.87 4.87
C LYS A 184 -8.26 17.81 4.32
N ASN A 185 -7.27 17.26 3.61
CA ASN A 185 -6.12 17.99 3.06
C ASN A 185 -5.83 17.60 1.61
N THR A 186 -6.87 17.49 0.76
CA THR A 186 -6.78 16.85 -0.57
C THR A 186 -5.69 17.46 -1.44
N GLU A 187 -5.62 18.79 -1.51
CA GLU A 187 -4.64 19.47 -2.35
C GLU A 187 -3.20 19.13 -1.93
N MET A 188 -2.92 19.10 -0.63
CA MET A 188 -1.60 18.78 -0.10
C MET A 188 -1.17 17.36 -0.48
N TYR A 189 -2.04 16.36 -0.28
CA TYR A 189 -1.72 14.98 -0.61
C TYR A 189 -1.69 14.71 -2.10
N LEU A 190 -2.50 15.42 -2.90
CA LEU A 190 -2.41 15.38 -4.36
C LEU A 190 -1.06 15.91 -4.85
N GLN A 191 -0.62 17.07 -4.34
CA GLN A 191 0.70 17.60 -4.69
C GLN A 191 1.83 16.67 -4.23
N THR A 192 1.65 16.00 -3.08
CA THR A 192 2.61 14.99 -2.60
C THR A 192 2.67 13.81 -3.55
N LEU A 193 1.54 13.25 -3.97
CA LEU A 193 1.47 12.16 -4.95
C LEU A 193 2.15 12.56 -6.27
N ILE A 194 1.82 13.74 -6.80
CA ILE A 194 2.45 14.26 -8.02
C ILE A 194 3.98 14.32 -7.86
N ALA A 195 4.48 14.82 -6.74
CA ALA A 195 5.91 14.91 -6.48
C ALA A 195 6.61 13.54 -6.37
N TYR A 196 5.89 12.49 -5.97
CA TYR A 196 6.40 11.10 -5.99
C TYR A 196 6.46 10.56 -7.42
N ILE A 197 5.40 10.72 -8.20
CA ILE A 197 5.35 10.29 -9.61
C ILE A 197 6.41 11.04 -10.44
N ASP A 198 6.63 12.33 -10.20
CA ASP A 198 7.66 13.12 -10.87
C ASP A 198 9.09 12.66 -10.55
N LYS A 199 9.27 11.90 -9.46
CA LYS A 199 10.51 11.22 -9.09
C LYS A 199 10.52 9.75 -9.53
N GLU A 200 9.56 9.34 -10.34
CA GLU A 200 9.39 7.98 -10.83
C GLU A 200 9.06 6.95 -9.74
N ILE A 201 8.49 7.39 -8.60
CA ILE A 201 8.14 6.52 -7.46
C ILE A 201 6.61 6.38 -7.38
N PRO A 202 6.05 5.15 -7.48
CA PRO A 202 4.62 4.96 -7.38
C PRO A 202 4.12 5.16 -5.94
N VAL A 203 2.83 5.50 -5.79
CA VAL A 203 2.16 5.63 -4.48
C VAL A 203 1.16 4.49 -4.34
N ILE A 204 1.27 3.71 -3.26
CA ILE A 204 0.35 2.58 -3.05
C ILE A 204 -1.00 3.11 -2.59
N LYS A 205 -2.07 2.60 -3.21
CA LYS A 205 -3.45 2.74 -2.76
C LYS A 205 -3.83 1.48 -1.99
N TRP A 206 -4.12 1.64 -0.70
CA TRP A 206 -4.69 0.59 0.14
C TRP A 206 -6.22 0.64 0.17
N GLY A 207 -6.85 -0.54 0.18
CA GLY A 207 -8.29 -0.76 0.20
C GLY A 207 -8.84 -1.10 -1.18
N ASN A 208 -10.00 -1.75 -1.21
CA ASN A 208 -10.51 -2.53 -2.33
C ASN A 208 -10.89 -1.69 -3.60
N PRO A 209 -10.34 -1.98 -4.80
CA PRO A 209 -9.20 -2.86 -5.03
C PRO A 209 -7.89 -2.18 -4.64
N GLU A 210 -6.94 -2.93 -4.08
CA GLU A 210 -5.59 -2.46 -3.75
C GLU A 210 -4.75 -2.30 -5.03
N GLY A 211 -3.79 -1.39 -5.01
CA GLY A 211 -2.93 -1.18 -6.17
C GLY A 211 -2.01 0.01 -6.01
N VAL A 212 -1.58 0.59 -7.12
CA VAL A 212 -0.63 1.71 -7.14
C VAL A 212 -1.06 2.79 -8.10
N PHE A 213 -0.82 4.04 -7.73
CA PHE A 213 -0.82 5.16 -8.67
C PHE A 213 0.55 5.23 -9.34
N VAL A 214 0.55 5.27 -10.67
CA VAL A 214 1.75 5.28 -11.52
C VAL A 214 1.84 6.53 -12.39
N GLY A 215 0.86 7.42 -12.29
CA GLY A 215 0.78 8.58 -13.15
C GLY A 215 -0.40 9.47 -12.83
N TYR A 216 -0.47 10.59 -13.51
CA TYR A 216 -1.57 11.53 -13.42
C TYR A 216 -1.78 12.27 -14.74
N GLU A 217 -3.01 12.72 -14.96
CA GLU A 217 -3.40 13.60 -16.05
C GLU A 217 -4.11 14.85 -15.46
N ASP A 218 -4.12 15.94 -16.24
CA ASP A 218 -4.79 17.21 -15.90
C ASP A 218 -4.45 17.76 -14.50
N TYR A 219 -3.16 17.78 -14.17
CA TYR A 219 -2.64 18.23 -12.87
C TYR A 219 -3.17 17.43 -11.68
N GLY A 220 -3.46 16.14 -11.89
CA GLY A 220 -3.92 15.23 -10.83
C GLY A 220 -5.44 15.10 -10.73
N LYS A 221 -6.22 15.68 -11.65
CA LYS A 221 -7.68 15.45 -11.70
C LYS A 221 -8.00 14.00 -12.07
N VAL A 222 -7.13 13.38 -12.86
CA VAL A 222 -7.20 11.96 -13.19
C VAL A 222 -5.89 11.32 -12.73
N LEU A 223 -5.99 10.23 -11.98
CA LEU A 223 -4.87 9.41 -11.57
C LEU A 223 -4.82 8.16 -12.45
N LEU A 224 -3.60 7.75 -12.83
CA LEU A 224 -3.34 6.51 -13.54
C LEU A 224 -3.03 5.42 -12.53
N TYR A 225 -3.82 4.36 -12.53
CA TYR A 225 -3.87 3.36 -11.47
C TYR A 225 -3.69 1.94 -12.01
N ILE A 226 -2.85 1.13 -11.38
CA ILE A 226 -2.66 -0.29 -11.72
C ILE A 226 -3.06 -1.15 -10.52
N THR A 227 -3.74 -2.27 -10.78
CA THR A 227 -4.07 -3.29 -9.79
C THR A 227 -3.91 -4.69 -10.39
N GLY A 228 -3.56 -5.65 -9.54
CA GLY A 228 -3.62 -7.06 -9.87
C GLY A 228 -2.77 -7.45 -11.08
N ASN A 229 -3.41 -8.27 -11.91
CA ASN A 229 -2.90 -8.82 -13.16
C ASN A 229 -2.94 -7.84 -14.36
N SER A 230 -3.33 -6.58 -14.16
CA SER A 230 -3.37 -5.59 -15.23
C SER A 230 -1.97 -5.11 -15.59
N ASN A 231 -1.66 -5.04 -16.88
CA ASN A 231 -0.44 -4.43 -17.41
C ASN A 231 -0.69 -3.06 -18.06
N GLN A 232 -1.88 -2.48 -17.84
CA GLN A 232 -2.26 -1.16 -18.36
C GLN A 232 -2.88 -0.33 -17.23
N PRO A 233 -2.49 0.95 -17.07
CA PRO A 233 -3.11 1.83 -16.10
C PRO A 233 -4.56 2.15 -16.48
N GLU A 234 -5.44 2.05 -15.50
CA GLU A 234 -6.79 2.58 -15.55
C GLU A 234 -6.80 4.07 -15.18
N ARG A 235 -7.80 4.79 -15.69
CA ARG A 235 -8.02 6.20 -15.37
C ARG A 235 -9.03 6.33 -14.25
N LEU A 236 -8.61 6.91 -13.13
CA LEU A 236 -9.44 7.13 -11.96
C LEU A 236 -9.54 8.62 -11.65
N ALA A 237 -10.75 9.18 -11.65
CA ALA A 237 -10.96 10.55 -11.19
C ALA A 237 -10.56 10.69 -9.73
N LEU A 238 -9.91 11.80 -9.35
CA LEU A 238 -9.41 12.02 -7.99
C LEU A 238 -10.49 11.84 -6.92
N GLU A 239 -11.70 12.34 -7.19
CA GLU A 239 -12.83 12.23 -6.26
C GLU A 239 -13.17 10.78 -5.96
N LYS A 240 -13.03 9.88 -6.95
CA LYS A 240 -13.23 8.44 -6.76
C LYS A 240 -12.04 7.79 -6.08
N ALA A 241 -10.82 8.25 -6.34
CA ALA A 241 -9.59 7.72 -5.74
C ALA A 241 -9.52 7.92 -4.21
N ILE A 242 -10.18 8.95 -3.70
CA ILE A 242 -10.27 9.27 -2.26
C ILE A 242 -11.63 8.91 -1.65
N GLN A 243 -12.52 8.32 -2.45
CA GLN A 243 -13.74 7.66 -1.97
C GLN A 243 -13.39 6.26 -1.52
N GLY A 244 -13.95 5.84 -0.39
CA GLY A 244 -13.71 4.52 0.17
C GLY A 244 -13.96 4.49 1.67
N GLU A 245 -13.65 3.35 2.25
CA GLU A 245 -13.77 3.12 3.67
C GLU A 245 -12.79 3.99 4.46
N ALA A 246 -13.07 4.15 5.76
CA ALA A 246 -12.23 4.98 6.63
C ALA A 246 -10.79 4.44 6.76
N LEU A 247 -10.62 3.12 6.65
CA LEU A 247 -9.33 2.42 6.73
C LEU A 247 -8.64 2.25 5.37
N SER A 248 -9.29 2.61 4.26
CA SER A 248 -8.60 2.77 2.97
C SER A 248 -7.72 4.02 2.99
N GLY A 249 -6.65 4.05 2.21
CA GLY A 249 -5.69 5.16 2.27
C GLY A 249 -4.55 5.05 1.27
N TRP A 250 -3.60 5.97 1.36
CA TRP A 250 -2.40 6.01 0.50
C TRP A 250 -1.14 5.78 1.34
N ILE A 251 -0.16 5.08 0.77
CA ILE A 251 1.12 4.82 1.41
C ILE A 251 2.24 5.48 0.60
N PHE A 252 3.04 6.26 1.29
CA PHE A 252 4.18 6.99 0.76
C PHE A 252 5.48 6.44 1.37
N VAL A 253 6.37 5.89 0.54
CA VAL A 253 7.69 5.42 0.99
C VAL A 253 8.67 6.60 1.01
N GLY A 254 9.19 6.89 2.18
CA GLY A 254 10.09 8.02 2.40
C GLY A 254 11.56 7.70 2.11
N GLU A 255 12.45 8.46 2.72
CA GLU A 255 13.89 8.34 2.51
C GLU A 255 14.47 7.02 3.05
N LYS A 256 15.53 6.55 2.41
CA LYS A 256 16.37 5.47 2.93
C LYS A 256 17.14 5.98 4.15
N ARG A 257 16.95 5.32 5.28
CA ARG A 257 17.59 5.65 6.57
C ARG A 257 18.84 4.82 6.80
N GLU A 258 18.82 3.56 6.38
CA GLU A 258 19.95 2.64 6.51
C GLU A 258 19.92 1.55 5.44
N SER A 259 21.05 0.86 5.27
CA SER A 259 21.12 -0.36 4.47
C SER A 259 21.19 -1.55 5.40
N ARG A 260 20.25 -2.48 5.28
CA ARG A 260 20.19 -3.70 6.11
C ARG A 260 20.65 -4.92 5.31
N SER A 261 21.24 -5.89 5.99
CA SER A 261 21.68 -7.12 5.34
C SER A 261 20.49 -8.01 5.01
N LEU A 262 20.35 -8.45 3.76
CA LEU A 262 19.31 -9.41 3.38
C LEU A 262 19.35 -10.66 4.27
N ALA A 263 20.54 -11.20 4.56
CA ALA A 263 20.66 -12.37 5.42
C ALA A 263 20.00 -12.16 6.80
N GLN A 264 20.19 -10.98 7.39
CA GLN A 264 19.56 -10.60 8.66
C GLN A 264 18.04 -10.45 8.51
N LEU A 265 17.55 -9.82 7.43
CA LEU A 265 16.12 -9.65 7.21
C LEU A 265 15.38 -10.98 7.07
N TYR A 266 15.92 -11.90 6.26
CA TYR A 266 15.37 -13.25 6.12
C TYR A 266 15.44 -14.03 7.45
N CYS A 267 16.55 -13.89 8.19
CA CYS A 267 16.70 -14.52 9.51
C CYS A 267 15.62 -14.04 10.49
N GLU A 268 15.46 -12.72 10.62
CA GLU A 268 14.45 -12.10 11.50
C GLU A 268 13.03 -12.54 11.12
N ALA A 269 12.69 -12.50 9.83
CA ALA A 269 11.37 -12.90 9.34
C ALA A 269 11.07 -14.39 9.60
N ILE A 270 12.05 -15.29 9.39
CA ILE A 270 11.89 -16.72 9.73
C ILE A 270 11.64 -16.91 11.23
N CYS A 271 12.34 -16.15 12.07
CA CYS A 271 12.20 -16.25 13.53
C CYS A 271 10.85 -15.71 14.04
N GLU A 272 10.17 -14.86 13.27
CA GLU A 272 8.84 -14.31 13.60
C GLU A 272 7.68 -15.22 13.20
N ILE A 273 7.90 -16.20 12.32
CA ILE A 273 6.86 -17.14 11.87
C ILE A 273 6.07 -17.75 13.05
N PRO A 274 6.70 -18.30 14.12
CA PRO A 274 5.97 -18.79 15.29
C PRO A 274 5.01 -17.78 15.91
N GLN A 275 5.43 -16.51 16.02
CA GLN A 275 4.61 -15.45 16.58
C GLN A 275 3.37 -15.21 15.69
N HIS A 276 3.55 -15.09 14.37
CA HIS A 276 2.45 -14.92 13.43
C HIS A 276 1.45 -16.08 13.49
N LEU A 277 1.93 -17.32 13.55
CA LEU A 277 1.11 -18.53 13.60
C LEU A 277 0.37 -18.75 14.93
N SER A 278 0.71 -17.98 15.97
CA SER A 278 0.12 -18.08 17.30
C SER A 278 -0.99 -17.05 17.57
N VAL A 279 -1.25 -16.13 16.64
CA VAL A 279 -2.22 -15.05 16.84
C VAL A 279 -3.64 -15.60 16.99
N LYS A 280 -4.30 -15.15 18.04
CA LYS A 280 -5.70 -15.42 18.33
C LYS A 280 -6.34 -14.20 18.98
N THR A 281 -7.35 -13.66 18.34
CA THR A 281 -8.14 -12.52 18.80
C THR A 281 -9.60 -12.95 19.01
N ASP A 282 -10.46 -11.98 19.35
CA ASP A 282 -11.90 -12.21 19.44
C ASP A 282 -12.57 -12.27 18.05
N THR A 283 -11.89 -11.83 16.99
CA THR A 283 -12.44 -11.70 15.62
C THR A 283 -11.81 -12.66 14.62
N TYR A 284 -10.56 -13.09 14.82
CA TYR A 284 -9.88 -14.03 13.95
C TYR A 284 -8.77 -14.81 14.69
N CYS A 285 -8.20 -15.80 14.01
CA CYS A 285 -6.98 -16.47 14.45
C CYS A 285 -6.16 -16.96 13.26
N PHE A 286 -4.91 -17.30 13.54
CA PHE A 286 -3.94 -17.76 12.57
C PHE A 286 -3.38 -19.16 12.87
N GLY A 287 -2.65 -19.69 11.91
CA GLY A 287 -1.85 -20.91 12.04
C GLY A 287 -2.69 -22.17 12.27
N ALA A 288 -2.24 -23.02 13.20
CA ALA A 288 -2.86 -24.31 13.42
C ALA A 288 -4.28 -24.21 14.01
N GLU A 289 -4.53 -23.20 14.84
CA GLU A 289 -5.86 -22.96 15.42
C GLU A 289 -6.88 -22.58 14.32
N ALA A 290 -6.45 -21.86 13.29
CA ALA A 290 -7.29 -21.55 12.13
C ALA A 290 -7.79 -22.81 11.42
N PHE A 291 -6.89 -23.76 11.13
CA PHE A 291 -7.29 -25.06 10.56
C PHE A 291 -8.25 -25.83 11.48
N ARG A 292 -7.98 -25.84 12.78
CA ARG A 292 -8.81 -26.56 13.76
C ARG A 292 -10.20 -25.99 13.87
N LEU A 293 -10.36 -24.67 13.83
CA LEU A 293 -11.65 -24.00 13.87
C LEU A 293 -12.42 -24.17 12.57
N TRP A 294 -11.75 -24.05 11.43
CA TRP A 294 -12.35 -24.37 10.14
C TRP A 294 -12.94 -25.79 10.12
N ALA A 295 -12.14 -26.77 10.54
CA ALA A 295 -12.57 -28.16 10.66
C ALA A 295 -13.74 -28.33 11.65
N ARG A 296 -13.67 -27.67 12.81
CA ARG A 296 -14.69 -27.74 13.87
C ARG A 296 -16.03 -27.17 13.41
N ASP A 297 -16.04 -26.08 12.68
CA ASP A 297 -17.26 -25.46 12.19
C ASP A 297 -17.97 -26.33 11.15
N ILE A 298 -17.21 -26.96 10.24
CA ILE A 298 -17.77 -27.97 9.33
C ILE A 298 -18.36 -29.15 10.13
N GLU A 299 -17.62 -29.65 11.13
CA GLU A 299 -18.03 -30.78 11.97
C GLU A 299 -19.34 -30.50 12.71
N ASN A 300 -19.44 -29.32 13.32
CA ASN A 300 -20.58 -28.85 14.12
C ASN A 300 -21.79 -28.45 13.27
N GLY A 301 -21.74 -28.63 11.96
CA GLY A 301 -22.91 -28.45 11.10
C GLY A 301 -23.17 -27.01 10.69
N LYS A 302 -22.12 -26.16 10.55
CA LYS A 302 -22.23 -24.79 9.99
C LYS A 302 -23.06 -24.74 8.70
N PHE A 303 -23.08 -25.83 7.93
CA PHE A 303 -23.77 -25.95 6.66
C PHE A 303 -25.09 -26.74 6.71
N ASP A 304 -25.49 -27.35 7.83
CA ASP A 304 -26.56 -28.37 7.92
C ASP A 304 -27.98 -27.86 7.61
N GLY A 305 -28.20 -26.55 7.55
CA GLY A 305 -29.47 -25.93 7.17
C GLY A 305 -29.36 -24.80 6.16
N MET A 306 -28.16 -24.57 5.61
CA MET A 306 -27.90 -23.51 4.65
C MET A 306 -28.52 -23.87 3.28
N THR A 307 -29.05 -22.89 2.57
CA THR A 307 -29.47 -23.06 1.16
C THR A 307 -28.34 -22.72 0.20
N VAL A 308 -28.49 -23.09 -1.07
CA VAL A 308 -27.50 -22.76 -2.11
C VAL A 308 -27.38 -21.24 -2.29
N GLU A 309 -28.50 -20.51 -2.15
CA GLU A 309 -28.54 -19.05 -2.27
C GLU A 309 -27.84 -18.34 -1.09
N GLU A 310 -27.81 -18.96 0.08
CA GLU A 310 -27.10 -18.45 1.27
C GLU A 310 -25.61 -18.78 1.26
N PHE A 311 -25.22 -19.81 0.50
CA PHE A 311 -23.85 -20.31 0.46
C PHE A 311 -22.96 -19.45 -0.43
N ASP A 312 -22.45 -18.38 0.18
CA ASP A 312 -21.31 -17.60 -0.32
C ASP A 312 -20.04 -18.45 -0.21
N THR A 313 -19.78 -19.25 -1.25
CA THR A 313 -18.68 -20.23 -1.26
C THR A 313 -17.33 -19.61 -0.94
N TRP A 314 -17.07 -18.39 -1.45
CA TRP A 314 -15.81 -17.68 -1.22
C TRP A 314 -15.65 -17.30 0.25
N ALA A 315 -16.60 -16.55 0.80
CA ALA A 315 -16.52 -16.06 2.17
C ALA A 315 -16.55 -17.19 3.22
N TYR A 316 -17.19 -18.32 2.92
CA TYR A 316 -17.32 -19.41 3.89
C TYR A 316 -16.28 -20.53 3.76
N TYR A 317 -15.66 -20.71 2.59
CA TYR A 317 -14.83 -21.89 2.36
C TYR A 317 -13.67 -21.70 1.37
N THR A 318 -13.92 -21.25 0.14
CA THR A 318 -12.88 -21.30 -0.92
C THR A 318 -11.76 -20.29 -0.72
N ASN A 319 -11.98 -19.21 0.02
CA ASN A 319 -10.90 -18.33 0.48
C ASN A 319 -9.87 -19.13 1.31
N TYR A 320 -10.31 -19.95 2.28
CA TYR A 320 -9.39 -20.75 3.11
C TYR A 320 -8.61 -21.80 2.31
N VAL A 321 -9.26 -22.38 1.30
CA VAL A 321 -8.59 -23.29 0.34
C VAL A 321 -7.55 -22.52 -0.47
N CYS A 322 -7.86 -21.30 -0.93
CA CYS A 322 -6.94 -20.45 -1.68
C CYS A 322 -5.66 -20.16 -0.89
N VAL A 323 -5.80 -19.77 0.38
CA VAL A 323 -4.66 -19.50 1.26
C VAL A 323 -3.85 -20.77 1.54
N LEU A 324 -4.51 -21.91 1.81
CA LEU A 324 -3.83 -23.20 1.96
C LEU A 324 -3.02 -23.56 0.71
N ALA A 325 -3.63 -23.45 -0.47
CA ALA A 325 -2.99 -23.76 -1.75
C ALA A 325 -1.77 -22.88 -1.99
N THR A 326 -1.91 -21.57 -1.74
CA THR A 326 -0.83 -20.57 -1.90
C THR A 326 0.33 -20.85 -0.95
N ASN A 327 0.05 -20.97 0.35
CA ASN A 327 1.08 -21.17 1.37
C ASN A 327 1.83 -22.50 1.17
N GLY A 328 1.08 -23.59 0.89
CA GLY A 328 1.66 -24.92 0.67
C GLY A 328 2.48 -25.04 -0.63
N SER A 329 2.22 -24.18 -1.62
CA SER A 329 2.84 -24.29 -2.96
C SER A 329 3.90 -23.24 -3.24
N CYS A 330 3.84 -22.06 -2.61
CA CYS A 330 4.61 -20.89 -3.05
C CYS A 330 5.62 -20.35 -2.01
N CYS A 331 5.61 -20.82 -0.76
CA CYS A 331 6.55 -20.36 0.28
C CYS A 331 8.04 -20.68 0.00
N TYR A 332 8.33 -21.57 -0.97
CA TYR A 332 9.68 -22.07 -1.22
C TYR A 332 10.65 -21.02 -1.72
N GLY A 333 10.20 -20.02 -2.48
CA GLY A 333 11.06 -18.94 -2.97
C GLY A 333 11.73 -18.20 -1.81
N PHE A 334 10.93 -17.86 -0.78
CA PHE A 334 11.45 -17.22 0.43
C PHE A 334 12.33 -18.16 1.25
N LEU A 335 11.87 -19.41 1.49
CA LEU A 335 12.60 -20.39 2.29
C LEU A 335 13.96 -20.75 1.66
N ASP A 336 14.02 -20.92 0.35
CA ASP A 336 15.27 -21.22 -0.35
C ASP A 336 16.24 -20.05 -0.29
N LYS A 337 15.75 -18.82 -0.46
CA LYS A 337 16.59 -17.63 -0.33
C LYS A 337 17.10 -17.44 1.11
N ALA A 338 16.24 -17.69 2.11
CA ALA A 338 16.63 -17.64 3.51
C ALA A 338 17.79 -18.61 3.82
N LYS A 339 17.72 -19.84 3.30
CA LYS A 339 18.75 -20.87 3.46
C LYS A 339 20.03 -20.56 2.67
N GLU A 340 19.90 -20.01 1.46
CA GLU A 340 21.04 -19.56 0.65
C GLU A 340 21.85 -18.49 1.38
N LEU A 341 21.17 -17.53 2.00
CA LEU A 341 21.79 -16.42 2.73
C LEU A 341 22.26 -16.81 4.14
N ASN A 342 21.60 -17.79 4.77
CA ASN A 342 21.89 -18.29 6.12
C ASN A 342 22.11 -19.81 6.10
N SER A 343 23.31 -20.23 5.68
CA SER A 343 23.62 -21.65 5.43
C SER A 343 23.48 -22.58 6.64
N ASP A 344 23.46 -22.01 7.85
CA ASP A 344 23.24 -22.70 9.13
C ASP A 344 21.76 -23.01 9.41
N PHE A 345 20.83 -22.45 8.62
CA PHE A 345 19.38 -22.69 8.71
C PHE A 345 18.98 -24.03 8.07
N ILE A 346 19.70 -25.10 8.41
CA ILE A 346 19.46 -26.45 7.88
C ILE A 346 18.06 -26.98 8.22
N PHE A 347 17.43 -26.45 9.27
CA PHE A 347 16.07 -26.80 9.68
C PHE A 347 15.01 -26.36 8.66
N ILE A 348 15.33 -25.42 7.76
CA ILE A 348 14.42 -25.00 6.68
C ILE A 348 14.01 -26.20 5.82
N ASP A 349 14.85 -27.21 5.63
CA ASP A 349 14.48 -28.41 4.87
C ASP A 349 13.33 -29.19 5.52
N GLU A 350 13.21 -29.16 6.85
CA GLU A 350 12.08 -29.76 7.57
C GLU A 350 10.83 -28.88 7.44
N VAL A 351 10.97 -27.56 7.58
CA VAL A 351 9.87 -26.60 7.37
C VAL A 351 9.29 -26.71 5.96
N LYS A 352 10.15 -26.78 4.93
CA LYS A 352 9.74 -26.99 3.53
C LYS A 352 8.93 -28.27 3.36
N LYS A 353 9.38 -29.39 3.96
CA LYS A 353 8.64 -30.67 3.88
C LYS A 353 7.25 -30.58 4.51
N LEU A 354 7.10 -29.83 5.60
CA LEU A 354 5.82 -29.64 6.27
C LEU A 354 4.87 -28.80 5.41
N TYR A 355 5.33 -27.70 4.80
CA TYR A 355 4.53 -26.97 3.81
C TYR A 355 4.25 -27.77 2.53
N THR A 356 5.18 -28.61 2.09
CA THR A 356 4.91 -29.56 0.98
C THR A 356 3.80 -30.52 1.35
N ARG A 357 3.73 -30.96 2.61
CA ARG A 357 2.64 -31.82 3.06
C ARG A 357 1.30 -31.09 3.04
N THR A 358 1.23 -29.84 3.47
CA THR A 358 -0.02 -29.05 3.40
C THR A 358 -0.47 -28.83 1.95
N GLY A 359 0.47 -28.55 1.04
CA GLY A 359 0.21 -28.48 -0.40
C GLY A 359 -0.34 -29.79 -0.98
N GLN A 360 0.26 -30.93 -0.61
CA GLN A 360 -0.22 -32.27 -1.01
C GLN A 360 -1.63 -32.56 -0.48
N ILE A 361 -1.91 -32.19 0.77
CA ILE A 361 -3.24 -32.35 1.37
C ILE A 361 -4.29 -31.56 0.59
N TRP A 362 -3.96 -30.36 0.09
CA TRP A 362 -4.84 -29.64 -0.81
C TRP A 362 -5.01 -30.38 -2.15
N ASN A 363 -3.91 -30.74 -2.81
CA ASN A 363 -3.90 -31.39 -4.12
C ASN A 363 -2.65 -32.28 -4.26
N ASN A 364 -2.82 -33.50 -4.79
CA ASN A 364 -1.77 -34.51 -5.03
C ASN A 364 -1.44 -35.42 -3.84
N ASP A 365 -2.45 -35.91 -3.10
CA ASP A 365 -2.32 -36.91 -2.03
C ASP A 365 -2.95 -38.26 -2.44
N ASN A 366 -2.66 -38.71 -3.66
CA ASN A 366 -3.09 -40.00 -4.20
C ASN A 366 -4.61 -40.23 -4.12
N GLY A 367 -5.41 -39.20 -4.37
CA GLY A 367 -6.87 -39.27 -4.32
C GLY A 367 -7.47 -39.15 -2.91
N ASN A 368 -6.64 -38.84 -1.91
CA ASN A 368 -7.09 -38.51 -0.54
C ASN A 368 -6.94 -37.02 -0.21
N ASP A 369 -6.56 -36.19 -1.19
CA ASP A 369 -6.47 -34.75 -1.07
C ASP A 369 -7.86 -34.06 -1.13
N LEU A 370 -7.89 -32.78 -0.76
CA LEU A 370 -9.13 -32.01 -0.69
C LEU A 370 -9.82 -31.90 -2.06
N GLU A 371 -9.08 -31.73 -3.16
CA GLU A 371 -9.68 -31.72 -4.50
C GLU A 371 -10.42 -33.04 -4.79
N ALA A 372 -9.77 -34.20 -4.57
CA ALA A 372 -10.37 -35.52 -4.79
C ALA A 372 -11.57 -35.82 -3.87
N LEU A 373 -11.55 -35.30 -2.64
CA LEU A 373 -12.62 -35.47 -1.65
C LEU A 373 -13.81 -34.52 -1.87
N GLY A 374 -13.71 -33.58 -2.83
CA GLY A 374 -14.72 -32.55 -3.07
C GLY A 374 -14.70 -31.41 -2.04
N GLY A 375 -13.59 -31.26 -1.31
CA GLY A 375 -13.32 -30.18 -0.36
C GLY A 375 -12.29 -29.16 -0.85
N GLY A 376 -11.94 -29.17 -2.14
CA GLY A 376 -11.04 -28.21 -2.79
C GLY A 376 -11.80 -27.00 -3.37
N PHE A 377 -11.29 -26.40 -4.45
CA PHE A 377 -11.88 -25.19 -5.03
C PHE A 377 -13.31 -25.37 -5.57
N ASN A 378 -13.66 -26.58 -6.00
CA ASN A 378 -14.99 -26.91 -6.55
C ASN A 378 -15.93 -27.52 -5.50
N VAL A 379 -15.75 -27.17 -4.22
CA VAL A 379 -16.60 -27.65 -3.13
C VAL A 379 -18.07 -27.33 -3.39
N THR A 380 -18.95 -28.25 -3.02
CA THR A 380 -20.40 -28.03 -3.07
C THR A 380 -21.00 -28.10 -1.69
N LEU A 381 -22.11 -27.39 -1.49
CA LEU A 381 -22.87 -27.44 -0.24
C LEU A 381 -23.33 -28.85 0.10
N GLU A 382 -23.70 -29.66 -0.90
CA GLU A 382 -24.08 -31.07 -0.71
C GLU A 382 -22.95 -31.89 -0.07
N VAL A 383 -21.70 -31.67 -0.50
CA VAL A 383 -20.54 -32.35 0.08
C VAL A 383 -20.36 -31.96 1.55
N LEU A 384 -20.51 -30.67 1.89
CA LEU A 384 -20.37 -30.16 3.25
C LEU A 384 -21.54 -30.53 4.18
N GLN A 385 -22.73 -30.79 3.63
CA GLN A 385 -23.89 -31.30 4.38
C GLN A 385 -23.86 -32.82 4.56
N ASN A 386 -23.18 -33.54 3.67
CA ASN A 386 -23.02 -34.98 3.81
C ASN A 386 -22.02 -35.33 4.91
N LYS A 387 -22.51 -35.91 6.02
CA LYS A 387 -21.69 -36.24 7.20
C LYS A 387 -20.50 -37.15 6.91
N GLU A 388 -20.63 -38.12 6.01
CA GLU A 388 -19.53 -39.03 5.68
C GLU A 388 -18.47 -38.33 4.82
N LYS A 389 -18.90 -37.58 3.80
CA LYS A 389 -17.98 -36.85 2.91
C LYS A 389 -17.22 -35.78 3.69
N ARG A 390 -17.92 -34.94 4.46
CA ARG A 390 -17.29 -33.87 5.24
C ARG A 390 -16.34 -34.39 6.32
N ALA A 391 -16.60 -35.56 6.90
CA ALA A 391 -15.69 -36.15 7.89
C ALA A 391 -14.28 -36.42 7.30
N LYS A 392 -14.20 -36.82 6.03
CA LYS A 392 -12.92 -37.05 5.32
C LYS A 392 -12.18 -35.72 5.08
N ILE A 393 -12.91 -34.68 4.69
CA ILE A 393 -12.40 -33.31 4.52
C ILE A 393 -11.86 -32.75 5.84
N ILE A 394 -12.64 -32.85 6.92
CA ILE A 394 -12.28 -32.41 8.27
C ILE A 394 -10.98 -33.05 8.74
N ALA A 395 -10.80 -34.35 8.50
CA ALA A 395 -9.58 -35.06 8.88
C ALA A 395 -8.35 -34.49 8.17
N LYS A 396 -8.46 -34.16 6.88
CA LYS A 396 -7.38 -33.55 6.09
C LYS A 396 -7.06 -32.13 6.55
N ILE A 397 -8.07 -31.31 6.83
CA ILE A 397 -7.87 -29.96 7.38
C ILE A 397 -7.14 -30.01 8.73
N ARG A 398 -7.50 -30.97 9.61
CA ARG A 398 -6.80 -31.17 10.90
C ARG A 398 -5.34 -31.57 10.71
N GLU A 399 -5.06 -32.43 9.73
CA GLU A 399 -3.69 -32.83 9.37
C GLU A 399 -2.82 -31.62 8.95
N CYS A 400 -3.40 -30.63 8.26
CA CYS A 400 -2.70 -29.36 8.00
C CYS A 400 -2.35 -28.62 9.29
N GLY A 401 -3.28 -28.55 10.26
CA GLY A 401 -3.02 -27.97 11.58
C GLY A 401 -1.86 -28.63 12.31
N ASP A 402 -1.76 -29.96 12.25
CA ASP A 402 -0.65 -30.71 12.86
C ASP A 402 0.70 -30.41 12.17
N CYS A 403 0.71 -30.19 10.85
CA CYS A 403 1.90 -29.75 10.13
C CYS A 403 2.35 -28.35 10.59
N ILE A 404 1.42 -27.43 10.80
CA ILE A 404 1.72 -26.06 11.27
C ILE A 404 2.27 -26.06 12.69
N ASP A 405 1.68 -26.82 13.63
CA ASP A 405 2.25 -26.98 14.97
C ASP A 405 3.69 -27.48 14.89
N LYS A 406 3.96 -28.42 13.98
CA LYS A 406 5.30 -28.96 13.80
C LYS A 406 6.28 -27.91 13.24
N ILE A 407 5.84 -27.05 12.33
CA ILE A 407 6.65 -25.93 11.82
C ILE A 407 7.07 -25.02 12.97
N VAL A 408 6.12 -24.64 13.84
CA VAL A 408 6.38 -23.83 15.03
C VAL A 408 7.43 -24.49 15.92
N GLU A 409 7.25 -25.77 16.25
CA GLU A 409 8.23 -26.51 17.06
C GLU A 409 9.64 -26.52 16.46
N VAL A 410 9.75 -26.70 15.14
CA VAL A 410 11.04 -26.79 14.44
C VAL A 410 11.79 -25.46 14.51
N ILE A 411 11.07 -24.36 14.26
CA ILE A 411 11.65 -23.01 14.31
C ILE A 411 12.04 -22.65 15.74
N GLU A 412 11.16 -22.87 16.72
CA GLU A 412 11.44 -22.55 18.13
C GLU A 412 12.62 -23.35 18.70
N LYS A 413 12.79 -24.62 18.30
CA LYS A 413 13.96 -25.43 18.68
C LYS A 413 15.28 -24.91 18.11
N PHE A 414 15.22 -24.11 17.04
CA PHE A 414 16.39 -23.44 16.49
C PHE A 414 16.66 -22.12 17.22
N THR A 415 15.63 -21.30 17.45
CA THR A 415 15.79 -19.98 18.08
C THR A 415 16.14 -20.03 19.57
N THR A 416 15.88 -21.16 20.24
CA THR A 416 16.24 -21.40 21.65
C THR A 416 17.62 -22.01 21.87
N LYS A 417 18.35 -22.34 20.79
CA LYS A 417 19.76 -22.76 20.84
C LYS A 417 20.67 -21.56 20.66
#